data_AF-J3VHP5-F1
#
_entry.id   AF-J3VHP5-F1
#
_cell.length_a   1.000
_cell.length_b   1.000
_cell.length_c   1.000
_cell.angle_alpha   90.00
_cell.angle_beta   90.00
_cell.angle_gamma   90.00
#
_symmetry.space_group_name_H-M   'P 1'
#
loop_
_entity.id
_entity.type
_entity.pdbx_description
1 polymer ?
#
loop_
_entity_poly.entity_id
_entity_poly.type
_entity_poly.pdbx_seq_one_letter_code
_entity_poly.pdbx_strand_id
1 'polypeptide(L)'
;MFNKIRVYSEIGKLRKVLVHTPGKELDYVTPQRLDELLFSSLLNPIKARQEHETFIKLLEDHDVECVQLSTLTVQTFQAVTSKIQEEFINRWLDECIPVLSEINRVKVYDYLKSLATNPQVIIRKMMSGILAKEVGIQSEVELIADPMPNLYFTRDPFASIGKGITLHSMFHPTRKRETIFSDFIFSHHPEYKNAPKYYSREDKYSIEGGDLFVYDDKTLVIGVSERTEKKAVTKLILCNWIFSNF
;
A
#
# COMPACT_ATOMS: atom_id res chain seq x y z
N MET A 1 13.26 -8.01 20.70
CA MET A 1 13.13 -8.07 19.22
C MET A 1 13.61 -6.74 18.66
N PHE A 2 14.63 -6.74 17.81
CA PHE A 2 15.10 -5.50 17.18
C PHE A 2 14.10 -5.06 16.12
N ASN A 3 13.58 -3.83 16.27
CA ASN A 3 12.72 -3.22 15.28
C ASN A 3 13.55 -2.85 14.04
N LYS A 4 13.10 -3.29 12.86
CA LYS A 4 13.83 -3.14 11.59
C LYS A 4 13.68 -1.76 10.97
N ILE A 5 12.67 -0.98 11.37
CA ILE A 5 12.49 0.40 10.89
C ILE A 5 13.46 1.31 11.62
N ARG A 6 14.30 2.03 10.86
CA ARG A 6 15.30 2.99 11.36
C ARG A 6 15.50 4.09 10.33
N VAL A 7 14.67 5.14 10.37
CA VAL A 7 14.72 6.27 9.43
C VAL A 7 14.76 7.58 10.21
N TYR A 8 15.96 8.16 10.31
CA TYR A 8 16.26 9.34 11.13
C TYR A 8 16.66 10.57 10.31
N SER A 9 16.63 10.44 8.99
CA SER A 9 17.10 11.46 8.06
C SER A 9 16.63 11.13 6.65
N GLU A 10 16.41 12.12 5.82
CA GLU A 10 16.19 11.94 4.37
C GLU A 10 17.47 11.66 3.58
N ILE A 11 18.66 11.92 4.15
CA ILE A 11 19.95 11.91 3.41
C ILE A 11 20.95 10.85 3.88
N GLY A 12 20.64 10.09 4.93
CA GLY A 12 21.49 9.02 5.42
C GLY A 12 21.67 7.92 4.38
N LYS A 13 22.77 7.14 4.48
CA LYS A 13 23.01 6.01 3.57
C LYS A 13 21.81 5.05 3.59
N LEU A 14 21.08 4.99 2.47
CA LEU A 14 19.96 4.09 2.29
C LEU A 14 20.47 2.64 2.31
N ARG A 15 19.80 1.77 3.08
CA ARG A 15 20.18 0.35 3.22
C ARG A 15 19.09 -0.60 2.75
N LYS A 16 17.84 -0.23 2.96
CA LYS A 16 16.67 -1.04 2.65
C LYS A 16 15.52 -0.11 2.29
N VAL A 17 14.80 -0.42 1.21
CA VAL A 17 13.70 0.41 0.71
C VAL A 17 12.57 -0.45 0.19
N LEU A 18 11.33 -0.01 0.45
CA LEU A 18 10.13 -0.65 -0.09
C LEU A 18 9.81 -0.06 -1.46
N VAL A 19 9.64 -0.93 -2.45
CA VAL A 19 9.26 -0.60 -3.82
C VAL A 19 8.10 -1.49 -4.27
N HIS A 20 7.44 -1.13 -5.36
CA HIS A 20 6.44 -2.00 -5.98
C HIS A 20 6.49 -1.85 -7.50
N THR A 21 7.01 -2.87 -8.18
CA THR A 21 6.99 -2.88 -9.64
C THR A 21 5.53 -2.98 -10.13
N PRO A 22 5.06 -2.03 -10.96
CA PRO A 22 3.67 -1.97 -11.38
C PRO A 22 3.26 -3.26 -12.13
N GLY A 23 2.24 -3.92 -11.60
CA GLY A 23 1.66 -5.13 -12.18
C GLY A 23 0.57 -4.83 -13.20
N LYS A 24 -0.41 -5.74 -13.30
CA LYS A 24 -1.54 -5.62 -14.23
C LYS A 24 -2.50 -4.49 -13.88
N GLU A 25 -2.46 -3.99 -12.64
CA GLU A 25 -3.19 -2.79 -12.21
C GLU A 25 -2.99 -1.61 -13.17
N LEU A 26 -1.78 -1.45 -13.73
CA LEU A 26 -1.47 -0.38 -14.66
C LEU A 26 -2.06 -0.61 -16.06
N ASP A 27 -2.25 -1.88 -16.47
CA ASP A 27 -2.80 -2.22 -17.78
C ASP A 27 -4.27 -1.82 -17.92
N TYR A 28 -4.96 -1.62 -16.79
CA TYR A 28 -6.37 -1.28 -16.74
C TYR A 28 -6.66 0.21 -16.63
N VAL A 29 -5.63 1.07 -16.67
CA VAL A 29 -5.82 2.52 -16.74
C VAL A 29 -6.27 2.89 -18.15
N THR A 30 -7.47 3.47 -18.27
CA THR A 30 -8.06 3.89 -19.55
C THR A 30 -8.15 5.41 -19.64
N PRO A 31 -8.18 6.00 -20.86
CA PRO A 31 -8.26 7.46 -21.02
C PRO A 31 -9.42 8.09 -20.26
N GLN A 32 -10.58 7.41 -20.22
CA GLN A 32 -11.80 7.92 -19.60
C GLN A 32 -11.76 7.91 -18.06
N ARG A 33 -10.82 7.17 -17.46
CA ARG A 33 -10.69 7.01 -16.00
C ARG A 33 -9.41 7.61 -15.43
N LEU A 34 -8.68 8.42 -16.22
CA LEU A 34 -7.42 9.04 -15.78
C LEU A 34 -7.58 9.86 -14.49
N ASP A 35 -8.54 10.79 -14.48
CA ASP A 35 -8.79 11.65 -13.32
C ASP A 35 -9.24 10.84 -12.10
N GLU A 36 -10.13 9.86 -12.31
CA GLU A 36 -10.64 8.97 -11.26
C GLU A 36 -9.54 8.12 -10.62
N LEU A 37 -8.60 7.64 -11.45
CA LEU A 37 -7.46 6.81 -11.02
C LEU A 37 -6.23 7.64 -10.65
N LEU A 38 -6.33 8.98 -10.69
CA LEU A 38 -5.29 9.95 -10.32
C LEU A 38 -4.03 9.90 -11.21
N PHE A 39 -4.22 9.67 -12.51
CA PHE A 39 -3.16 9.74 -13.52
C PHE A 39 -3.32 10.96 -14.40
N SER A 40 -2.21 11.66 -14.68
CA SER A 40 -2.20 12.82 -15.60
C SER A 40 -2.18 12.41 -17.07
N SER A 41 -1.72 11.21 -17.38
CA SER A 41 -1.63 10.68 -18.74
C SER A 41 -1.52 9.15 -18.73
N LEU A 42 -1.80 8.52 -19.87
CA LEU A 42 -1.59 7.09 -20.04
C LEU A 42 -0.11 6.75 -20.12
N LEU A 43 0.29 5.74 -19.36
CA LEU A 43 1.62 5.14 -19.44
C LEU A 43 1.61 3.96 -20.41
N ASN A 44 2.73 3.71 -21.07
CA ASN A 44 2.98 2.42 -21.70
C ASN A 44 3.39 1.43 -20.59
N PRO A 45 2.56 0.42 -20.24
CA PRO A 45 2.83 -0.41 -19.07
C PRO A 45 4.09 -1.28 -19.21
N ILE A 46 4.43 -1.70 -20.43
CA ILE A 46 5.66 -2.46 -20.70
C ILE A 46 6.86 -1.58 -20.41
N LYS A 47 6.86 -0.35 -20.95
CA LYS A 47 7.97 0.59 -20.74
C LYS A 47 8.08 1.02 -19.28
N ALA A 48 6.96 1.29 -18.60
CA ALA A 48 6.94 1.68 -17.20
C ALA A 48 7.56 0.58 -16.29
N ARG A 49 7.29 -0.69 -16.58
CA ARG A 49 7.92 -1.82 -15.87
C ARG A 49 9.43 -1.87 -16.11
N GLN A 50 9.88 -1.71 -17.35
CA GLN A 50 11.31 -1.67 -17.70
C GLN A 50 12.05 -0.50 -17.03
N GLU A 51 11.44 0.68 -17.01
CA GLU A 51 11.97 1.85 -16.32
C GLU A 51 12.04 1.62 -14.81
N HIS A 52 11.02 1.00 -14.21
CA HIS A 52 11.02 0.65 -12.79
C HIS A 52 12.06 -0.43 -12.44
N GLU A 53 12.25 -1.44 -13.29
CA GLU A 53 13.33 -2.43 -13.14
C GLU A 53 14.72 -1.78 -13.21
N THR A 54 14.90 -0.81 -14.11
CA THR A 54 16.14 -0.03 -14.19
C THR A 54 16.36 0.79 -12.91
N PHE A 55 15.30 1.39 -12.35
CA PHE A 55 15.35 2.09 -11.07
C PHE A 55 15.76 1.17 -9.91
N ILE A 56 15.17 -0.03 -9.81
CA ILE A 56 15.54 -1.02 -8.79
C ILE A 56 17.00 -1.41 -8.95
N LYS A 57 17.43 -1.73 -10.18
CA LYS A 57 18.81 -2.13 -10.43
C LYS A 57 19.81 -1.06 -10.00
N LEU A 58 19.51 0.22 -10.27
CA LEU A 58 20.35 1.33 -9.83
C LEU A 58 20.52 1.36 -8.29
N LEU A 59 19.46 1.07 -7.54
CA LEU A 59 19.51 0.99 -6.08
C LEU A 59 20.33 -0.21 -5.61
N GLU A 60 20.11 -1.38 -6.21
CA GLU A 60 20.83 -2.63 -5.88
C GLU A 60 22.34 -2.51 -6.20
N ASP A 61 22.69 -1.86 -7.31
CA ASP A 61 24.08 -1.55 -7.70
C ASP A 61 24.78 -0.63 -6.67
N HIS A 62 24.02 0.04 -5.78
CA HIS A 62 24.50 0.85 -4.66
C HIS A 62 24.30 0.18 -3.29
N ASP A 63 24.21 -1.15 -3.26
CA ASP A 63 24.05 -1.99 -2.06
C ASP A 63 22.76 -1.72 -1.25
N VAL A 64 21.70 -1.24 -1.91
CA VAL A 64 20.40 -1.04 -1.27
C VAL A 64 19.54 -2.30 -1.45
N GLU A 65 19.04 -2.84 -0.34
CA GLU A 65 18.07 -3.94 -0.36
C GLU A 65 16.68 -3.42 -0.80
N CYS A 66 16.28 -3.74 -2.04
CA CYS A 66 14.95 -3.42 -2.56
C CYS A 66 13.94 -4.52 -2.20
N VAL A 67 12.95 -4.17 -1.38
CA VAL A 67 11.86 -5.08 -1.00
C VAL A 67 10.60 -4.76 -1.80
N GLN A 68 10.07 -5.77 -2.49
CA GLN A 68 8.79 -5.64 -3.20
C GLN A 68 7.62 -5.70 -2.23
N LEU A 69 6.69 -4.74 -2.31
CA LEU A 69 5.43 -4.73 -1.55
C LEU A 69 4.69 -6.05 -1.71
N SER A 70 4.47 -6.49 -2.95
CA SER A 70 3.80 -7.77 -3.23
C SER A 70 4.48 -8.97 -2.55
N THR A 71 5.81 -9.06 -2.58
CA THR A 71 6.57 -10.14 -1.93
C THR A 71 6.41 -10.07 -0.41
N LEU A 72 6.51 -8.88 0.18
CA LEU A 72 6.38 -8.70 1.62
C LEU A 72 4.96 -9.00 2.13
N THR A 73 3.93 -8.64 1.35
CA THR A 73 2.54 -9.05 1.64
C THR A 73 2.37 -10.56 1.55
N VAL A 74 2.95 -11.22 0.55
CA VAL A 74 2.92 -12.69 0.42
C VAL A 74 3.58 -13.38 1.60
N GLN A 75 4.77 -12.92 2.01
CA GLN A 75 5.47 -13.43 3.19
C GLN A 75 4.63 -13.27 4.45
N THR A 76 3.98 -12.11 4.61
CA THR A 76 3.05 -11.86 5.73
C THR A 76 1.87 -12.83 5.67
N PHE A 77 1.26 -13.00 4.50
CA PHE A 77 0.10 -13.87 4.30
C PHE A 77 0.43 -15.33 4.63
N GLN A 78 1.61 -15.81 4.25
CA GLN A 78 2.07 -17.17 4.55
C GLN A 78 2.44 -17.37 6.03
N ALA A 79 2.83 -16.30 6.74
CA ALA A 79 3.25 -16.38 8.14
C ALA A 79 2.09 -16.35 9.15
N VAL A 80 0.86 -16.09 8.70
CA VAL A 80 -0.34 -15.99 9.56
C VAL A 80 -1.23 -17.23 9.46
N THR A 81 -2.19 -17.34 10.39
CA THR A 81 -3.19 -18.42 10.38
C THR A 81 -4.21 -18.22 9.25
N SER A 82 -4.88 -19.30 8.84
CA SER A 82 -5.97 -19.23 7.86
C SER A 82 -7.07 -18.24 8.25
N LYS A 83 -7.40 -18.15 9.54
CA LYS A 83 -8.36 -17.16 10.06
C LYS A 83 -7.94 -15.72 9.73
N ILE A 84 -6.67 -15.37 9.95
CA ILE A 84 -6.16 -14.02 9.66
C ILE A 84 -6.08 -13.78 8.14
N GLN A 85 -5.77 -14.81 7.34
CA GLN A 85 -5.85 -14.73 5.88
C GLN A 85 -7.27 -14.42 5.40
N GLU A 86 -8.27 -15.09 5.96
CA GLU A 86 -9.69 -14.87 5.65
C GLU A 86 -10.15 -13.47 6.09
N GLU A 87 -9.72 -12.99 7.27
CA GLU A 87 -10.00 -11.62 7.73
C GLU A 87 -9.42 -10.57 6.77
N PHE A 88 -8.19 -10.78 6.29
CA PHE A 88 -7.54 -9.89 5.31
C PHE A 88 -8.29 -9.85 3.97
N ILE A 89 -8.68 -11.01 3.43
CA ILE A 89 -9.46 -11.09 2.18
C ILE A 89 -10.83 -10.43 2.36
N ASN A 90 -11.53 -10.69 3.47
CA ASN A 90 -12.83 -10.09 3.73
C ASN A 90 -12.75 -8.57 3.82
N ARG A 91 -11.74 -8.04 4.51
CA ARG A 91 -11.52 -6.59 4.57
C ARG A 91 -11.24 -5.99 3.20
N TRP A 92 -10.47 -6.66 2.35
CA TRP A 92 -10.26 -6.20 0.97
C TRP A 92 -11.55 -6.18 0.16
N LEU A 93 -12.42 -7.18 0.34
CA LEU A 93 -13.73 -7.22 -0.31
C LEU A 93 -14.66 -6.10 0.21
N ASP A 94 -14.58 -5.75 1.49
CA ASP A 94 -15.35 -4.64 2.09
C ASP A 94 -14.92 -3.28 1.54
N GLU A 95 -13.62 -3.14 1.25
CA GLU A 95 -13.01 -1.93 0.72
C GLU A 95 -12.94 -1.91 -0.82
N CYS A 96 -13.63 -2.83 -1.51
CA CYS A 96 -13.67 -2.84 -2.97
C CYS A 96 -14.40 -1.61 -3.52
N ILE A 97 -13.85 -1.08 -4.62
CA ILE A 97 -14.49 -0.09 -5.47
C ILE A 97 -14.55 -0.72 -6.87
N PRO A 98 -15.70 -0.71 -7.56
CA PRO A 98 -17.03 -0.43 -7.03
C PRO A 98 -17.41 -1.35 -5.86
N VAL A 99 -18.37 -0.92 -5.03
CA VAL A 99 -18.88 -1.75 -3.93
C VAL A 99 -19.53 -3.00 -4.53
N LEU A 100 -19.08 -4.17 -4.06
CA LEU A 100 -19.60 -5.45 -4.53
C LEU A 100 -21.00 -5.69 -3.96
N SER A 101 -21.94 -6.12 -4.81
CA SER A 101 -23.20 -6.71 -4.32
C SER A 101 -22.91 -7.99 -3.53
N GLU A 102 -23.83 -8.42 -2.66
CA GLU A 102 -23.65 -9.65 -1.86
C GLU A 102 -23.31 -10.86 -2.73
N ILE A 103 -23.98 -11.03 -3.87
CA ILE A 103 -23.75 -12.13 -4.81
C ILE A 103 -22.35 -12.01 -5.44
N ASN A 104 -21.96 -10.82 -5.88
CA ASN A 104 -20.64 -10.61 -6.49
C ASN A 104 -19.52 -10.78 -5.47
N ARG A 105 -19.74 -10.34 -4.22
CA ARG A 105 -18.81 -10.54 -3.11
C ARG A 105 -18.51 -12.02 -2.89
N VAL A 106 -19.53 -12.87 -2.83
CA VAL A 106 -19.36 -14.33 -2.66
C VAL A 106 -18.55 -14.91 -3.83
N LYS A 107 -18.91 -14.57 -5.07
CA LYS A 107 -18.18 -15.05 -6.26
C LYS A 107 -16.70 -14.63 -6.27
N VAL A 108 -16.42 -13.38 -5.90
CA VAL A 108 -15.04 -12.88 -5.83
C VAL A 108 -14.27 -13.55 -4.69
N TYR A 109 -14.90 -13.77 -3.53
CA TYR A 109 -14.30 -14.52 -2.42
C TYR A 109 -13.94 -15.95 -2.83
N ASP A 110 -14.89 -16.68 -3.43
CA ASP A 110 -14.68 -18.06 -3.88
C ASP A 110 -13.59 -18.15 -4.95
N TYR A 111 -13.54 -17.17 -5.86
CA TYR A 111 -12.47 -17.06 -6.83
C TYR A 111 -11.11 -16.88 -6.17
N LEU A 112 -10.95 -15.93 -5.23
CA LEU A 112 -9.68 -15.75 -4.52
C LEU A 112 -9.30 -17.00 -3.72
N LYS A 113 -10.26 -17.67 -3.09
CA LYS A 113 -10.05 -18.92 -2.37
C LYS A 113 -9.60 -20.06 -3.29
N SER A 114 -10.12 -20.12 -4.52
CA SER A 114 -9.69 -21.12 -5.51
C SER A 114 -8.22 -20.97 -5.91
N LEU A 115 -7.63 -19.78 -5.69
CA LEU A 115 -6.22 -19.47 -5.96
C LEU A 115 -5.31 -19.70 -4.75
N ALA A 116 -5.83 -20.24 -3.63
CA ALA A 116 -5.09 -20.38 -2.36
C ALA A 116 -3.82 -21.25 -2.45
N THR A 117 -3.70 -22.09 -3.47
CA THR A 117 -2.47 -22.86 -3.75
C THR A 117 -1.29 -21.96 -4.14
N ASN A 118 -1.54 -20.72 -4.56
CA ASN A 118 -0.50 -19.74 -4.89
C ASN A 118 -0.82 -18.35 -4.29
N PRO A 119 -0.34 -18.07 -3.06
CA PRO A 119 -0.55 -16.78 -2.40
C PRO A 119 -0.10 -15.58 -3.22
N GLN A 120 0.95 -15.72 -4.05
CA GLN A 120 1.41 -14.63 -4.91
C GLN A 120 0.36 -14.21 -5.94
N VAL A 121 -0.41 -15.17 -6.47
CA VAL A 121 -1.50 -14.90 -7.41
C VAL A 121 -2.64 -14.19 -6.71
N ILE A 122 -3.01 -14.60 -5.48
CA ILE A 122 -4.03 -13.91 -4.67
C ILE A 122 -3.64 -12.45 -4.46
N ILE A 123 -2.44 -12.20 -3.92
CA ILE A 123 -1.99 -10.83 -3.62
C ILE A 123 -1.92 -9.98 -4.89
N ARG A 124 -1.37 -10.51 -5.98
CA ARG A 124 -1.33 -9.77 -7.25
C ARG A 124 -2.72 -9.52 -7.83
N LYS A 125 -3.70 -10.40 -7.60
CA LYS A 125 -5.10 -10.17 -8.00
C LYS A 125 -5.77 -9.06 -7.18
N MET A 126 -5.54 -9.06 -5.87
CA MET A 126 -6.04 -8.00 -4.98
C MET A 126 -5.47 -6.62 -5.36
N MET A 127 -4.23 -6.57 -5.85
CA MET A 127 -3.58 -5.35 -6.36
C MET A 127 -4.08 -4.96 -7.75
N SER A 128 -4.19 -5.94 -8.67
CA SER A 128 -4.54 -5.70 -10.07
C SER A 128 -6.01 -5.39 -10.30
N GLY A 129 -6.88 -5.69 -9.33
CA GLY A 129 -8.32 -5.75 -9.59
C GLY A 129 -8.72 -7.06 -10.27
N ILE A 130 -10.03 -7.25 -10.41
CA ILE A 130 -10.65 -8.49 -10.87
C ILE A 130 -11.66 -8.16 -11.98
N LEU A 131 -11.54 -8.87 -13.10
CA LEU A 131 -12.47 -8.73 -14.21
C LEU A 131 -13.72 -9.58 -13.97
N ALA A 132 -14.89 -9.08 -14.36
CA ALA A 132 -16.16 -9.78 -14.21
C ALA A 132 -16.14 -11.17 -14.88
N LYS A 133 -15.47 -11.29 -16.03
CA LYS A 133 -15.30 -12.57 -16.75
C LYS A 133 -14.48 -13.61 -15.98
N GLU A 134 -13.56 -13.19 -15.10
CA GLU A 134 -12.72 -14.11 -14.31
C GLU A 134 -13.53 -14.83 -13.22
N VAL A 135 -14.66 -14.25 -12.85
CA VAL A 135 -15.55 -14.75 -11.79
C VAL A 135 -16.95 -15.12 -12.31
N GLY A 136 -17.12 -15.20 -13.63
CA GLY A 136 -18.38 -15.59 -14.26
C GLY A 136 -19.54 -14.65 -13.92
N ILE A 137 -19.28 -13.34 -13.89
CA ILE A 137 -20.30 -12.30 -13.71
C ILE A 137 -20.55 -11.63 -15.05
N GLN A 138 -21.83 -11.58 -15.46
CA GLN A 138 -22.26 -10.71 -16.54
C GLN A 138 -22.34 -9.29 -16.00
N SER A 139 -21.61 -8.37 -16.62
CA SER A 139 -21.49 -6.99 -16.18
C SER A 139 -21.29 -6.10 -17.40
N GLU A 140 -21.86 -4.90 -17.36
CA GLU A 140 -21.63 -3.87 -18.39
C GLU A 140 -20.21 -3.27 -18.28
N VAL A 141 -19.63 -3.32 -17.07
CA VAL A 141 -18.24 -2.92 -16.81
C VAL A 141 -17.33 -4.15 -16.74
N GLU A 142 -16.13 -4.05 -17.31
CA GLU A 142 -15.19 -5.17 -17.35
C GLU A 142 -14.60 -5.51 -15.98
N LEU A 143 -14.33 -4.49 -15.15
CA LEU A 143 -13.77 -4.63 -13.80
C LEU A 143 -14.91 -4.69 -12.78
N ILE A 144 -14.96 -5.78 -12.01
CA ILE A 144 -15.88 -5.89 -10.88
C ILE A 144 -15.22 -5.42 -9.57
N ALA A 145 -13.90 -5.44 -9.52
CA ALA A 145 -13.10 -4.80 -8.49
C ALA A 145 -11.95 -4.04 -9.16
N ASP A 146 -11.86 -2.73 -8.90
CA ASP A 146 -10.93 -1.85 -9.57
C ASP A 146 -9.47 -2.09 -9.18
N PRO A 147 -8.53 -1.82 -10.11
CA PRO A 147 -7.10 -1.85 -9.84
C PRO A 147 -6.69 -0.80 -8.80
N MET A 148 -5.50 -0.98 -8.24
CA MET A 148 -4.80 0.07 -7.47
C MET A 148 -3.54 0.52 -8.23
N PRO A 149 -3.69 1.30 -9.32
CA PRO A 149 -2.58 1.58 -10.24
C PRO A 149 -1.49 2.46 -9.62
N ASN A 150 -1.76 3.15 -8.51
CA ASN A 150 -0.80 4.00 -7.80
C ASN A 150 0.06 3.24 -6.79
N LEU A 151 -0.07 1.91 -6.65
CA LEU A 151 0.73 1.11 -5.70
C LEU A 151 2.24 1.23 -5.89
N TYR A 152 2.72 1.60 -7.09
CA TYR A 152 4.14 1.82 -7.33
C TYR A 152 4.68 3.11 -6.65
N PHE A 153 3.79 4.02 -6.24
CA PHE A 153 4.12 5.13 -5.34
C PHE A 153 4.06 4.69 -3.87
N THR A 154 5.02 3.84 -3.47
CA THR A 154 5.11 3.27 -2.10
C THR A 154 5.37 4.30 -1.01
N ARG A 155 5.67 5.55 -1.38
CA ARG A 155 5.86 6.68 -0.45
C ARG A 155 4.59 7.02 0.32
N ASP A 156 3.42 6.93 -0.31
CA ASP A 156 2.23 7.60 0.21
C ASP A 156 1.42 6.78 1.22
N PRO A 157 1.25 5.44 1.12
CA PRO A 157 0.41 4.69 2.06
C PRO A 157 0.91 4.64 3.51
N PHE A 158 2.21 4.80 3.74
CA PHE A 158 2.80 4.95 5.07
C PHE A 158 4.16 5.64 4.96
N ALA A 159 4.63 6.28 6.04
CA ALA A 159 5.98 6.80 6.13
C ALA A 159 6.73 6.20 7.33
N SER A 160 8.03 5.99 7.18
CA SER A 160 8.90 5.56 8.28
C SER A 160 9.44 6.76 9.03
N ILE A 161 9.35 6.76 10.37
CA ILE A 161 9.80 7.85 11.23
C ILE A 161 10.51 7.26 12.45
N GLY A 162 11.81 7.53 12.60
CA GLY A 162 12.64 6.96 13.65
C GLY A 162 12.55 5.43 13.64
N LYS A 163 11.98 4.86 14.72
CA LYS A 163 11.74 3.42 14.85
C LYS A 163 10.33 2.98 14.44
N GLY A 164 9.41 3.89 14.17
CA GLY A 164 8.01 3.57 13.88
C GLY A 164 7.57 3.98 12.50
N ILE A 165 6.27 3.95 12.30
CA ILE A 165 5.63 4.40 11.07
C ILE A 165 4.41 5.27 11.36
N THR A 166 4.03 6.09 10.38
CA THR A 166 2.68 6.63 10.26
C THR A 166 1.95 5.83 9.20
N LEU A 167 0.93 5.06 9.60
CA LEU A 167 0.06 4.38 8.64
C LEU A 167 -1.06 5.35 8.26
N HIS A 168 -1.12 5.72 6.99
CA HIS A 168 -1.85 6.90 6.57
C HIS A 168 -3.35 6.64 6.33
N SER A 169 -4.16 7.65 6.63
CA SER A 169 -5.53 7.77 6.14
C SER A 169 -5.46 8.64 4.89
N MET A 170 -5.50 8.01 3.71
CA MET A 170 -5.30 8.71 2.42
C MET A 170 -6.46 9.65 2.10
N PHE A 171 -6.26 10.66 1.26
CA PHE A 171 -7.32 11.61 0.93
C PHE A 171 -8.38 11.01 -0.01
N HIS A 172 -7.93 10.51 -1.17
CA HIS A 172 -8.82 9.98 -2.21
C HIS A 172 -9.26 8.55 -1.91
N PRO A 173 -10.57 8.22 -2.04
CA PRO A 173 -11.09 6.86 -1.86
C PRO A 173 -10.33 5.79 -2.67
N THR A 174 -9.94 6.11 -3.91
CA THR A 174 -9.18 5.20 -4.78
C THR A 174 -7.89 4.72 -4.13
N ARG A 175 -7.15 5.61 -3.45
CA ARG A 175 -5.88 5.27 -2.78
C ARG A 175 -6.01 4.80 -1.34
N LYS A 176 -7.12 5.11 -0.65
CA LYS A 176 -7.39 4.58 0.70
C LYS A 176 -7.27 3.05 0.76
N ARG A 177 -7.66 2.37 -0.33
CA ARG A 177 -7.57 0.92 -0.48
C ARG A 177 -6.15 0.38 -0.41
N GLU A 178 -5.14 1.15 -0.83
CA GLU A 178 -3.74 0.71 -0.88
C GLU A 178 -3.16 0.44 0.52
N THR A 179 -3.62 1.20 1.51
CA THR A 179 -3.12 1.14 2.88
C THR A 179 -3.43 -0.19 3.58
N ILE A 180 -4.34 -1.01 3.03
CA ILE A 180 -4.65 -2.36 3.54
C ILE A 180 -3.42 -3.27 3.54
N PHE A 181 -2.55 -3.16 2.53
CA PHE A 181 -1.36 -4.01 2.42
C PHE A 181 -0.32 -3.65 3.49
N SER A 182 -0.08 -2.36 3.67
CA SER A 182 0.81 -1.85 4.72
C SER A 182 0.27 -2.17 6.10
N ASP A 183 -1.04 -1.99 6.34
CA ASP A 183 -1.65 -2.35 7.62
C ASP A 183 -1.49 -3.83 7.93
N PHE A 184 -1.71 -4.70 6.94
CA PHE A 184 -1.54 -6.14 7.10
C PHE A 184 -0.09 -6.50 7.46
N ILE A 185 0.90 -5.94 6.73
CA ILE A 185 2.33 -6.15 7.00
C ILE A 185 2.68 -5.69 8.42
N PHE A 186 2.34 -4.45 8.79
CA PHE A 186 2.69 -3.88 10.09
C PHE A 186 1.81 -4.40 11.25
N SER A 187 0.80 -5.22 10.98
CA SER A 187 0.02 -5.91 12.01
C SER A 187 0.50 -7.34 12.24
N HIS A 188 1.07 -7.98 11.22
CA HIS A 188 1.30 -9.43 11.27
C HIS A 188 2.70 -9.91 10.86
N HIS A 189 3.43 -9.17 10.03
CA HIS A 189 4.73 -9.64 9.56
C HIS A 189 5.71 -9.83 10.73
N PRO A 190 6.39 -10.98 10.88
CA PRO A 190 7.23 -11.28 12.05
C PRO A 190 8.27 -10.19 12.37
N GLU A 191 8.81 -9.54 11.34
CA GLU A 191 9.81 -8.47 11.49
C GLU A 191 9.21 -7.09 11.79
N TYR A 192 8.00 -6.80 11.32
CA TYR A 192 7.45 -5.43 11.28
C TYR A 192 6.27 -5.21 12.22
N LYS A 193 5.62 -6.26 12.72
CA LYS A 193 4.42 -6.18 13.57
C LYS A 193 4.60 -5.41 14.89
N ASN A 194 5.84 -5.25 15.35
CA ASN A 194 6.17 -4.54 16.58
C ASN A 194 6.62 -3.08 16.34
N ALA A 195 6.59 -2.60 15.09
CA ALA A 195 6.89 -1.21 14.82
C ALA A 195 5.79 -0.31 15.41
N PRO A 196 6.12 0.71 16.21
CA PRO A 196 5.13 1.66 16.70
C PRO A 196 4.39 2.31 15.54
N LYS A 197 3.05 2.32 15.60
CA LYS A 197 2.20 3.06 14.67
C LYS A 197 1.84 4.39 15.32
N TYR A 198 2.35 5.50 14.80
CA TYR A 198 2.07 6.85 15.30
C TYR A 198 0.79 7.46 14.73
N TYR A 199 0.30 6.87 13.64
CA TYR A 199 -0.96 7.19 12.99
C TYR A 199 -1.60 5.90 12.48
N SER A 200 -2.92 5.90 12.31
CA SER A 200 -3.68 4.76 11.80
C SER A 200 -4.44 5.13 10.53
N ARG A 201 -4.60 4.15 9.62
CA ARG A 201 -5.50 4.31 8.46
C ARG A 201 -6.96 4.53 8.85
N GLU A 202 -7.33 4.15 10.08
CA GLU A 202 -8.67 4.39 10.64
C GLU A 202 -8.83 5.79 11.24
N ASP A 203 -7.77 6.60 11.27
CA ASP A 203 -7.85 7.95 11.77
C ASP A 203 -8.64 8.87 10.83
N LYS A 204 -9.37 9.79 11.45
CA LYS A 204 -10.34 10.65 10.76
C LYS A 204 -9.74 11.61 9.74
N TYR A 205 -8.55 12.14 10.01
CA TYR A 205 -7.97 13.23 9.23
C TYR A 205 -6.94 12.70 8.24
N SER A 206 -6.96 13.26 7.03
CA SER A 206 -6.09 12.83 5.95
C SER A 206 -4.64 13.25 6.17
N ILE A 207 -3.71 12.37 5.85
CA ILE A 207 -2.27 12.59 5.84
C ILE A 207 -1.65 11.63 4.81
N GLU A 208 -0.68 12.08 4.02
CA GLU A 208 -0.01 11.22 3.02
C GLU A 208 1.51 11.40 3.05
N GLY A 209 2.24 10.34 2.71
CA GLY A 209 3.69 10.28 2.92
C GLY A 209 4.53 11.27 2.12
N GLY A 210 4.01 11.80 1.00
CA GLY A 210 4.66 12.88 0.25
C GLY A 210 4.84 14.18 1.05
N ASP A 211 4.09 14.37 2.14
CA ASP A 211 4.19 15.54 3.00
C ASP A 211 5.08 15.32 4.24
N LEU A 212 5.61 14.12 4.48
CA LEU A 212 6.37 13.81 5.70
C LEU A 212 7.87 13.67 5.42
N PHE A 213 8.68 14.46 6.13
CA PHE A 213 10.13 14.47 5.98
C PHE A 213 10.82 14.37 7.34
N VAL A 214 11.70 13.39 7.49
CA VAL A 214 12.53 13.24 8.70
C VAL A 214 13.82 14.02 8.49
N TYR A 215 13.90 15.23 9.02
CA TYR A 215 15.08 16.09 8.83
C TYR A 215 16.27 15.56 9.64
N ASP A 216 16.04 15.28 10.92
CA ASP A 216 17.03 14.73 11.83
C ASP A 216 16.36 13.92 12.96
N ASP A 217 17.11 13.55 13.98
CA ASP A 217 16.66 12.74 15.11
C ASP A 217 15.72 13.46 16.10
N LYS A 218 15.37 14.72 15.83
CA LYS A 218 14.53 15.58 16.68
C LYS A 218 13.49 16.36 15.89
N THR A 219 13.66 16.47 14.58
CA THR A 219 12.90 17.37 13.72
C THR A 219 12.17 16.60 12.63
N LEU A 220 10.84 16.64 12.69
CA LEU A 220 9.95 16.17 11.64
C LEU A 220 9.33 17.38 10.94
N VAL A 221 9.41 17.43 9.62
CA VAL A 221 8.78 18.47 8.80
C VAL A 221 7.57 17.85 8.12
N ILE A 222 6.41 18.48 8.27
CA ILE A 222 5.15 17.99 7.70
C ILE A 222 4.46 19.11 6.92
N GLY A 223 4.21 18.85 5.64
CA GLY A 223 3.43 19.72 4.76
C GLY A 223 1.95 19.73 5.15
N VAL A 224 1.31 20.90 5.02
CA VAL A 224 -0.16 21.00 4.98
C VAL A 224 -0.53 21.26 3.53
N SER A 225 -1.22 20.29 2.93
CA SER A 225 -1.43 20.23 1.48
C SER A 225 -2.89 19.91 1.16
N GLU A 226 -3.20 19.67 -0.11
CA GLU A 226 -4.47 19.09 -0.53
C GLU A 226 -4.74 17.73 0.12
N ARG A 227 -3.69 16.95 0.41
CA ARG A 227 -3.78 15.57 0.91
C ARG A 227 -3.49 15.43 2.40
N THR A 228 -2.83 16.42 3.01
CA THR A 228 -2.51 16.40 4.44
C THR A 228 -3.17 17.54 5.20
N GLU A 229 -4.11 17.18 6.08
CA GLU A 229 -4.86 18.13 6.89
C GLU A 229 -4.07 18.61 8.11
N LYS A 230 -4.17 19.90 8.44
CA LYS A 230 -3.59 20.48 9.66
C LYS A 230 -4.02 19.74 10.94
N LYS A 231 -5.24 19.19 10.98
CA LYS A 231 -5.75 18.42 12.13
C LYS A 231 -5.06 17.06 12.28
N ALA A 232 -4.64 16.42 11.18
CA ALA A 232 -3.84 15.21 11.22
C ALA A 232 -2.46 15.50 11.83
N VAL A 233 -1.83 16.60 11.38
CA VAL A 233 -0.55 17.09 11.93
C VAL A 233 -0.65 17.36 13.44
N THR A 234 -1.70 18.05 13.88
CA THR A 234 -1.91 18.32 15.32
C THR A 234 -2.08 17.03 16.12
N LYS A 235 -2.84 16.06 15.60
CA LYS A 235 -2.97 14.74 16.25
C LYS A 235 -1.63 14.02 16.35
N LEU A 236 -0.83 14.05 15.30
CA LEU A 236 0.49 13.41 15.28
C LEU A 236 1.44 14.05 16.30
N ILE A 237 1.44 15.38 16.44
CA ILE A 237 2.24 16.10 17.45
C ILE A 237 1.86 15.68 18.87
N LEU A 238 0.57 15.47 19.14
CA LEU A 238 0.08 15.02 20.45
C LEU A 238 0.41 13.54 20.75
N CYS A 239 0.92 12.80 19.77
CA CYS A 239 1.43 11.44 19.97
C CYS A 239 2.81 11.48 20.65
N ASN A 240 2.80 11.52 21.99
CA ASN A 240 4.01 11.54 22.84
C ASN A 240 5.03 10.41 22.55
N TRP A 241 4.59 9.36 21.84
CA TRP A 241 5.43 8.23 21.47
C TRP A 241 6.43 8.54 20.35
N ILE A 242 6.19 9.53 19.51
CA ILE A 242 7.09 9.83 18.38
C ILE A 242 8.47 10.21 18.90
N PHE A 243 8.55 11.25 19.74
CA PHE A 243 9.82 11.75 20.28
C PHE A 243 10.47 10.81 21.30
N SER A 244 9.69 9.94 21.95
CA SER A 244 10.22 8.92 22.86
C SER A 244 10.85 7.72 22.13
N ASN A 245 10.59 7.59 20.82
CA ASN A 245 11.06 6.47 20.00
C ASN A 245 12.03 6.90 18.88
N PHE A 246 12.36 8.19 18.78
CA PHE A 246 13.62 8.60 18.17
C PHE A 246 14.78 7.92 18.94
#